data_AF-A0A1L8MIM2-F1
#
_entry.id   AF-A0A1L8MIM2-F1
#
_cell.length_a   1.000
_cell.length_b   1.000
_cell.length_c   1.000
_cell.angle_alpha   90.00
_cell.angle_beta   90.00
_cell.angle_gamma   90.00
#
_symmetry.space_group_name_H-M   'P 1'
#
loop_
_entity.id
_entity.type
_entity.pdbx_description
1 polymer ?
#
loop_
_entity_poly.entity_id
_entity_poly.type
_entity_poly.pdbx_seq_one_letter_code
_entity_poly.pdbx_strand_id
1 'polypeptide(L)'
;MNQGKGWVLIEAFFNTGENRFLSILSSRRSPDYVKQYMEQKYIDSYASIEEKFLYKKQPRRWPYPSAPYDKKYPYVLRCGHEPLFIAMYCHKLELKGGNQLYYSYKYFKGERHGHATFKEMVECVDVN
;
A
#
# COMPACT_ATOMS: atom_id res chain seq x y z
N MET A 1 20.44 4.22 -6.78
CA MET A 1 20.47 2.89 -7.43
C MET A 1 19.08 2.52 -7.91
N ASN A 2 18.90 2.16 -9.19
CA ASN A 2 17.61 1.73 -9.74
C ASN A 2 17.32 0.28 -9.29
N GLN A 3 16.16 0.06 -8.67
CA GLN A 3 15.73 -1.22 -8.12
C GLN A 3 14.68 -1.93 -8.98
N GLY A 4 14.34 -1.36 -10.15
CA GLY A 4 13.34 -1.93 -11.05
C GLY A 4 11.91 -1.63 -10.62
N LYS A 5 11.05 -2.66 -10.61
CA LYS A 5 9.60 -2.57 -10.38
C LYS A 5 9.21 -3.32 -9.11
N GLY A 6 8.22 -2.81 -8.39
CA GLY A 6 7.70 -3.47 -7.19
C GLY A 6 6.40 -2.85 -6.72
N TRP A 7 5.79 -3.46 -5.71
CA TRP A 7 4.73 -2.83 -4.94
C TRP A 7 5.35 -2.09 -3.77
N VAL A 8 4.95 -0.84 -3.56
CA VAL A 8 5.31 -0.06 -2.37
C VAL A 8 4.09 0.00 -1.47
N LEU A 9 4.25 -0.42 -0.23
CA LEU A 9 3.24 -0.32 0.81
C LEU A 9 3.64 0.79 1.78
N ILE A 10 2.72 1.72 2.00
CA ILE A 10 2.84 2.80 2.98
C ILE A 10 1.64 2.78 3.93
N GLU A 11 1.85 3.38 5.08
CA GLU A 11 0.85 3.74 6.07
C GLU A 11 0.63 5.25 6.00
N ALA A 12 -0.56 5.67 5.61
CA ALA A 12 -0.94 7.07 5.45
C ALA A 12 -1.82 7.51 6.64
N PHE A 13 -1.47 8.64 7.23
CA PHE A 13 -2.22 9.28 8.32
C PHE A 13 -2.96 10.49 7.75
N PHE A 14 -4.28 10.43 7.68
CA PHE A 14 -5.08 11.51 7.10
C PHE A 14 -5.02 12.78 7.94
N ASN A 15 -4.91 12.64 9.26
CA ASN A 15 -4.94 13.79 10.16
C ASN A 15 -3.65 14.62 10.13
N THR A 16 -2.50 13.97 9.93
CA THR A 16 -1.18 14.64 9.91
C THR A 16 -0.65 14.86 8.50
N GLY A 17 -1.18 14.13 7.50
CA GLY A 17 -0.64 14.10 6.14
C GLY A 17 0.68 13.33 6.04
N GLU A 18 1.08 12.62 7.09
CA GLU A 18 2.31 11.85 7.14
C GLU A 18 2.14 10.48 6.47
N ASN A 19 3.19 10.04 5.78
CA ASN A 19 3.28 8.71 5.19
C ASN A 19 4.48 7.98 5.78
N ARG A 20 4.26 6.77 6.30
CA ARG A 20 5.32 5.89 6.79
C ARG A 20 5.53 4.73 5.82
N PHE A 21 6.79 4.46 5.49
CA PHE A 21 7.15 3.29 4.69
C PHE A 21 6.93 2.00 5.49
N LEU A 22 6.29 1.00 4.88
CA LEU A 22 6.04 -0.30 5.51
C LEU A 22 6.78 -1.46 4.84
N SER A 23 6.76 -1.52 3.50
CA SER A 23 7.30 -2.68 2.78
C SER A 23 7.47 -2.43 1.28
N ILE A 24 8.41 -3.16 0.67
CA ILE A 24 8.46 -3.38 -0.79
C ILE A 24 8.14 -4.85 -1.06
N LEU A 25 7.18 -5.11 -1.94
CA LEU A 25 6.88 -6.46 -2.43
C LEU A 25 7.32 -6.61 -3.88
N SER A 26 7.68 -7.84 -4.26
CA SER A 26 8.05 -8.16 -5.64
C SER A 26 6.96 -7.78 -6.63
N SER A 27 7.33 -7.20 -7.76
CA SER A 27 6.42 -6.90 -8.88
C SER A 27 5.73 -8.13 -9.48
N ARG A 28 6.21 -9.34 -9.18
CA ARG A 28 5.58 -10.60 -9.62
C ARG A 28 4.36 -11.00 -8.77
N ARG A 29 4.12 -10.33 -7.64
CA ARG A 29 2.94 -10.60 -6.80
C ARG A 29 1.69 -10.01 -7.46
N SER A 30 0.63 -10.81 -7.49
CA SER A 30 -0.68 -10.38 -8.00
C SER A 30 -1.32 -9.35 -7.06
N PRO A 31 -2.22 -8.49 -7.55
CA PRO A 31 -2.98 -7.58 -6.70
C PRO A 31 -3.71 -8.29 -5.55
N ASP A 32 -4.25 -9.49 -5.79
CA ASP A 32 -4.97 -10.24 -4.75
C ASP A 32 -4.04 -10.79 -3.66
N TYR A 33 -2.80 -11.15 -3.99
CA TYR A 33 -1.79 -11.45 -2.97
C TYR A 33 -1.49 -10.21 -2.12
N VAL A 34 -1.31 -9.06 -2.77
CA VAL A 34 -0.99 -7.80 -2.07
C VAL A 34 -2.13 -7.38 -1.14
N LYS A 35 -3.38 -7.52 -1.59
CA LYS A 35 -4.59 -7.34 -0.78
C LYS A 35 -4.56 -8.16 0.51
N GLN A 36 -4.36 -9.47 0.40
CA GLN A 36 -4.30 -10.38 1.56
C GLN A 36 -3.14 -10.03 2.50
N TYR A 37 -1.97 -9.69 1.93
CA TYR A 37 -0.82 -9.25 2.72
C TYR A 37 -1.11 -7.96 3.50
N MET A 38 -1.74 -6.97 2.85
CA MET A 38 -2.13 -5.72 3.49
C MET A 38 -3.14 -5.95 4.62
N GLU A 39 -4.18 -6.75 4.37
CA GLU A 39 -5.20 -7.09 5.38
C GLU A 39 -4.57 -7.75 6.60
N GLN A 40 -3.75 -8.78 6.39
CA GLN A 40 -3.07 -9.48 7.47
C GLN A 40 -2.19 -8.51 8.27
N LYS A 41 -1.36 -7.70 7.60
CA LYS A 41 -0.47 -6.74 8.26
C LYS A 41 -1.26 -5.68 9.04
N TYR A 42 -2.36 -5.19 8.48
CA TYR A 42 -3.22 -4.19 9.14
C TYR A 42 -3.83 -4.75 10.43
N ILE A 43 -4.34 -5.97 10.35
CA ILE A 43 -4.95 -6.67 11.48
C ILE A 43 -3.91 -6.97 12.54
N ASP A 44 -2.71 -7.40 12.15
CA ASP A 44 -1.62 -7.65 13.09
C ASP A 44 -1.20 -6.38 13.85
N SER A 45 -1.22 -5.22 13.18
CA SER A 45 -0.84 -3.93 13.78
C SER A 45 -1.94 -3.30 14.66
N TYR A 46 -3.21 -3.35 14.25
CA TYR A 46 -4.27 -2.51 14.86
C TYR A 46 -5.43 -3.26 15.48
N ALA A 47 -5.65 -4.51 15.10
CA ALA A 47 -6.82 -5.24 15.59
C ALA A 47 -6.58 -5.81 16.98
N SER A 48 -7.64 -5.87 17.78
CA SER A 48 -7.68 -6.62 19.03
C SER A 48 -7.46 -8.13 18.80
N ILE A 49 -7.11 -8.86 19.85
CA ILE A 49 -6.94 -10.33 19.77
C ILE A 49 -8.23 -11.00 19.28
N GLU A 50 -9.39 -10.53 19.73
CA GLU A 50 -10.70 -11.06 19.31
C GLU A 50 -10.93 -10.85 17.81
N GLU A 51 -10.64 -9.65 17.30
CA GLU A 51 -10.73 -9.34 15.88
C GLU A 51 -9.74 -10.15 15.03
N LYS A 52 -8.52 -10.40 15.52
CA LYS A 52 -7.56 -11.30 14.87
C LYS A 52 -8.13 -12.70 14.72
N PHE A 53 -8.76 -13.24 15.77
CA PHE A 53 -9.43 -14.55 15.69
C PHE A 53 -10.66 -14.53 14.77
N LEU A 54 -11.45 -13.45 14.80
CA LEU A 54 -12.60 -13.29 13.93
C LEU A 54 -12.18 -13.28 12.45
N TYR A 55 -11.15 -12.50 12.11
CA TYR A 55 -10.59 -12.45 10.77
C TYR A 55 -10.11 -13.83 10.33
N LYS A 56 -9.35 -14.54 11.16
CA LYS A 56 -8.88 -15.90 10.85
C LYS A 56 -10.02 -16.86 10.53
N LYS A 57 -11.17 -16.74 11.22
CA LYS A 57 -12.35 -17.60 11.00
C LYS A 57 -13.17 -17.15 9.79
N GLN A 58 -13.33 -15.84 9.59
CA GLN A 58 -14.21 -15.26 8.57
C GLN A 58 -13.56 -14.02 7.91
N PRO A 59 -12.50 -14.20 7.09
CA PRO A 59 -11.76 -13.06 6.51
C PRO A 59 -12.65 -12.13 5.69
N ARG A 60 -13.63 -12.70 4.98
CA ARG A 60 -14.58 -11.97 4.12
C ARG A 60 -15.54 -11.05 4.87
N ARG A 61 -15.67 -11.20 6.19
CA ARG A 61 -16.55 -10.36 7.02
C ARG A 61 -15.78 -9.26 7.76
N TRP A 62 -14.49 -9.12 7.49
CA TRP A 62 -13.70 -8.04 8.05
C TRP A 62 -14.26 -6.68 7.65
N PRO A 63 -14.51 -5.76 8.60
CA PRO A 63 -15.10 -4.44 8.31
C PRO A 63 -14.22 -3.53 7.44
N TYR A 64 -12.91 -3.75 7.39
CA TYR A 64 -11.97 -2.90 6.65
C TYR A 64 -11.20 -3.66 5.57
N PRO A 65 -11.90 -4.31 4.61
CA PRO A 65 -11.26 -5.13 3.60
C PRO A 65 -10.42 -4.28 2.67
N SER A 66 -9.39 -4.90 2.10
CA SER A 66 -8.60 -4.27 1.07
C SER A 66 -9.39 -4.16 -0.23
N ALA A 67 -9.24 -3.03 -0.91
CA ALA A 67 -9.94 -2.76 -2.16
C ALA A 67 -9.08 -1.89 -3.08
N PRO A 68 -9.27 -1.98 -4.41
CA PRO A 68 -8.78 -0.96 -5.32
C PRO A 68 -9.33 0.42 -4.96
N TYR A 69 -8.50 1.45 -5.07
CA TYR A 69 -8.97 2.84 -5.02
C TYR A 69 -9.93 3.15 -6.18
N ASP A 70 -9.65 2.60 -7.36
CA ASP A 70 -10.49 2.69 -8.55
C ASP A 70 -10.70 1.30 -9.14
N LYS A 71 -11.96 0.93 -9.44
CA LYS A 71 -12.31 -0.35 -10.07
C LYS A 71 -11.67 -0.51 -11.46
N LYS A 72 -11.43 0.59 -12.17
CA LYS A 72 -10.79 0.61 -13.50
C LYS A 72 -9.26 0.48 -13.40
N TYR A 73 -8.68 0.67 -12.21
CA TYR A 73 -7.23 0.66 -12.03
C TYR A 73 -6.82 -0.10 -10.74
N PRO A 74 -6.70 -1.43 -10.80
CA PRO A 74 -6.47 -2.30 -9.62
C PRO A 74 -5.02 -2.31 -9.12
N TYR A 75 -4.23 -1.29 -9.44
CA TYR A 75 -2.80 -1.20 -9.09
C TYR A 75 -2.51 -0.16 -8.02
N VAL A 76 -3.54 0.49 -7.48
CA VAL A 76 -3.48 1.24 -6.23
C VAL A 76 -4.57 0.70 -5.32
N LEU A 77 -4.15 0.14 -4.19
CA LEU A 77 -4.99 -0.58 -3.24
C LEU A 77 -5.01 0.19 -1.91
N ARG A 78 -6.14 0.15 -1.22
CA ARG A 78 -6.30 0.65 0.16
C ARG A 78 -6.77 -0.46 1.09
N CYS A 79 -6.41 -0.37 2.36
CA CYS A 79 -6.90 -1.24 3.44
C CYS A 79 -6.94 -0.46 4.75
N GLY A 80 -8.04 -0.55 5.51
CA GLY A 80 -8.20 0.17 6.77
C GLY A 80 -8.99 1.49 6.68
N HIS A 81 -8.89 2.30 7.73
CA HIS A 81 -9.51 3.63 7.83
C HIS A 81 -8.51 4.72 8.25
N GLU A 82 -8.04 4.73 9.51
CA GLU A 82 -7.02 5.65 10.03
C GLU A 82 -6.17 4.91 11.08
N PRO A 83 -4.85 4.72 10.85
CA PRO A 83 -4.17 5.00 9.59
C PRO A 83 -4.69 4.11 8.45
N LEU A 84 -4.45 4.53 7.22
CA LEU A 84 -4.81 3.78 6.02
C LEU A 84 -3.57 3.16 5.38
N PHE A 85 -3.63 1.86 5.08
CA PHE A 85 -2.59 1.22 4.28
C PHE A 85 -2.84 1.45 2.80
N ILE A 86 -1.83 1.91 2.08
CA ILE A 86 -1.89 2.14 0.63
C ILE A 86 -0.78 1.34 -0.04
N ALA A 87 -1.15 0.45 -0.98
CA ALA A 87 -0.18 -0.23 -1.83
C ALA A 87 -0.27 0.26 -3.27
N MET A 88 0.87 0.60 -3.85
CA MET A 88 0.97 1.10 -5.22
C MET A 88 1.90 0.22 -6.03
N TYR A 89 1.48 -0.20 -7.22
CA TYR A 89 2.38 -0.84 -8.17
C TYR A 89 3.24 0.22 -8.84
N CYS A 90 4.54 0.17 -8.58
CA CYS A 90 5.51 1.13 -9.05
C CYS A 90 6.31 0.55 -10.22
N HIS A 91 6.36 1.30 -11.33
CA HIS A 91 7.10 0.93 -12.52
C HIS A 91 8.59 1.29 -12.46
N LYS A 92 8.96 2.10 -11.47
CA LYS A 92 10.33 2.52 -11.21
C LYS A 92 10.51 2.78 -9.72
N LEU A 93 11.55 2.17 -9.15
CA LEU A 93 11.99 2.33 -7.78
C LEU A 93 13.45 2.77 -7.78
N GLU A 94 13.80 3.81 -7.03
CA GLU A 94 15.15 4.34 -6.92
C GLU A 94 15.50 4.60 -5.46
N LEU A 95 16.56 3.94 -4.99
CA LEU A 95 17.11 4.20 -3.65
C LEU A 95 18.18 5.28 -3.75
N LYS A 96 18.08 6.32 -2.92
CA LYS A 96 19.10 7.37 -2.73
C LYS A 96 19.43 7.48 -1.23
N GLY A 97 20.68 7.82 -0.92
CA GLY A 97 21.12 8.06 0.47
C GLY A 97 21.04 6.85 1.41
N GLY A 98 20.65 5.66 0.94
CA GLY A 98 20.47 4.47 1.77
C GLY A 98 19.11 4.36 2.46
N ASN A 99 18.42 5.48 2.68
CA ASN A 99 17.14 5.54 3.40
C ASN A 99 16.00 6.23 2.62
N GLN A 100 16.25 6.82 1.46
CA GLN A 100 15.22 7.50 0.68
C GLN A 100 14.79 6.65 -0.51
N LEU A 101 13.53 6.21 -0.49
CA LEU A 101 12.91 5.48 -1.59
C LEU A 101 12.09 6.43 -2.45
N TYR A 102 12.54 6.62 -3.70
CA TYR A 102 11.77 7.30 -4.73
C TYR A 102 11.03 6.27 -5.57
N TYR A 103 9.76 6.51 -5.83
CA TYR A 103 8.94 5.58 -6.59
C TYR A 103 8.00 6.30 -7.56
N SER A 104 7.69 5.62 -8.66
CA SER A 104 6.76 6.12 -9.67
C SER A 104 5.67 5.12 -9.95
N TYR A 105 4.42 5.52 -9.76
CA TYR A 105 3.23 4.72 -10.01
C TYR A 105 2.30 5.47 -10.96
N LYS A 106 1.41 4.73 -11.61
CA LYS A 106 0.32 5.33 -12.40
C LYS A 106 -0.96 5.34 -11.58
N TYR A 107 -1.81 6.32 -11.83
CA TYR A 107 -3.15 6.39 -11.27
C TYR A 107 -4.12 6.93 -12.32
N PHE A 108 -5.40 6.55 -12.21
CA PHE A 108 -6.43 7.03 -13.12
C PHE A 108 -6.88 8.44 -12.72
N LYS A 109 -6.81 9.42 -13.64
CA LYS A 109 -7.19 10.81 -13.37
C LYS A 109 -8.45 11.20 -14.13
N GLY A 110 -9.61 10.75 -13.65
CA GLY A 110 -10.93 11.17 -14.13
C GLY A 110 -11.33 10.63 -15.51
N GLU A 111 -12.57 10.89 -15.93
CA GLU A 111 -13.19 10.22 -17.10
C GLU A 111 -12.64 10.62 -18.48
N ARG A 112 -11.90 11.74 -18.57
CA ARG A 112 -11.43 12.31 -19.86
C ARG A 112 -9.92 12.32 -20.06
N HIS A 113 -9.14 11.97 -19.05
CA HIS A 113 -7.68 12.02 -19.12
C HIS A 113 -7.11 10.65 -18.78
N GLY A 114 -6.21 10.16 -19.65
CA GLY A 114 -5.55 8.88 -19.49
C GLY A 114 -4.71 8.79 -18.20
N HIS A 115 -4.00 7.67 -18.04
CA HIS A 115 -3.21 7.41 -16.85
C HIS A 115 -2.17 8.52 -16.59
N ALA A 116 -2.22 9.13 -15.40
CA ALA A 116 -1.19 10.05 -14.94
C ALA A 116 -0.10 9.25 -14.22
N THR A 117 1.17 9.63 -14.43
CA THR A 117 2.30 9.06 -13.70
C THR A 117 2.67 10.01 -12.56
N PHE A 118 2.64 9.50 -11.34
CA PHE A 118 3.02 10.21 -10.13
C PHE A 118 4.43 9.78 -9.72
N LYS A 119 5.17 10.72 -9.12
CA LYS A 119 6.49 10.47 -8.54
C LYS A 119 6.47 10.95 -7.10
N GLU A 120 6.79 10.04 -6.19
CA GLU A 120 6.78 10.31 -4.77
C GLU A 120 8.09 9.82 -4.13
N MET A 121 8.30 10.25 -2.90
CA MET A 121 9.44 9.91 -2.06
C MET A 121 8.91 9.56 -0.68
N VAL A 122 9.45 8.49 -0.09
CA VAL A 122 9.26 8.17 1.32
C VAL A 122 10.60 7.86 1.95
N GLU A 123 10.79 8.33 3.18
CA GLU A 123 11.96 7.99 3.98
C GLU A 123 11.69 6.70 4.77
N CYS A 124 12.61 5.75 4.66
CA CYS A 124 12.64 4.58 5.53
C CYS A 124 13.17 5.06 6.89
N VAL A 125 12.26 5.23 7.84
CA VAL A 125 12.61 5.47 9.23
C VAL A 125 12.70 4.12 9.92
N ASP A 126 13.84 3.80 10.52
CA ASP A 126 13.98 2.59 11.32
C ASP A 126 12.97 2.64 12.47
N VAL A 127 12.12 1.62 12.56
CA VAL A 127 11.21 1.46 13.70
C VAL A 127 12.06 0.87 14.82
N ASN A 128 12.51 1.74 15.73
CA ASN A 128 13.22 1.34 16.96
C ASN A 128 12.40 0.37 17.81
#